data_AF-A0A4P5ZB87-F1
#
_entry.id   AF-A0A4P5ZB87-F1
#
_cell.length_a   1.000
_cell.length_b   1.000
_cell.length_c   1.000
_cell.angle_alpha   90.00
_cell.angle_beta   90.00
_cell.angle_gamma   90.00
#
_symmetry.space_group_name_H-M   'P 1'
#
loop_
_entity.id
_entity.type
_entity.pdbx_description
1 polymer ?
#
loop_
_entity_poly.entity_id
_entity_poly.type
_entity_poly.pdbx_seq_one_letter_code
_entity_poly.pdbx_strand_id
1 'polypeptide(L)'
;MRLFILLVAVVVWNGSASLCALHAAEPVAKPAKPVLRITPGQVIVPTDAMRRPWGELICIDLATRTGKFRRDGTNEIMSFTVLPYAELLHHGAFGDLQDFRVGERAIFRLHENAAGEWTWLTYIQSELNFLNGHREYYYVDRIDAEKGRIEFTQANFDKSFVREQGLFLETDKDTRYWKAGRPAKFSDIAVGDKLRTKTHGIGSGKVRVGWEVFLDDESLLKFQAEQKAVHAARMTAEGLPGYVDKLADRQLALTLFQEGGEFARQLKAGQKVRVAPAGLDRKPTTAPVAATVLEAKMTGNLGKVMLTLEADGAGWTAGGVARVWITP
;
A
#
# COMPACT_ATOMS: atom_id res chain seq x y z
N MET A 1 -51.18 32.30 -51.81
CA MET A 1 -51.39 33.74 -51.54
C MET A 1 -50.13 34.29 -50.88
N ARG A 2 -49.42 35.17 -51.59
CA ARG A 2 -48.46 36.21 -51.17
C ARG A 2 -47.24 35.84 -50.28
N LEU A 3 -46.12 35.70 -50.99
CA LEU A 3 -44.80 36.30 -50.75
C LEU A 3 -44.84 37.55 -49.83
N PHE A 4 -44.00 37.58 -48.79
CA PHE A 4 -43.49 38.82 -48.20
C PHE A 4 -41.99 38.69 -47.90
N ILE A 5 -41.22 39.48 -48.63
CA ILE A 5 -39.81 39.77 -48.47
C ILE A 5 -39.72 40.84 -47.37
N LEU A 6 -38.83 40.66 -46.37
CA LEU A 6 -38.43 41.76 -45.50
C LEU A 6 -36.90 41.92 -45.56
N LEU A 7 -36.49 43.07 -46.09
CA LEU A 7 -35.13 43.62 -46.06
C LEU A 7 -34.64 43.72 -44.62
N VAL A 8 -33.42 43.24 -44.36
CA VAL A 8 -32.62 43.68 -43.20
C VAL A 8 -31.59 44.67 -43.71
N ALA A 9 -31.72 45.92 -43.27
CA ALA A 9 -30.78 46.98 -43.56
C ALA A 9 -29.48 46.78 -42.76
N VAL A 10 -28.35 46.79 -43.46
CA VAL A 10 -27.01 46.83 -42.86
C VAL A 10 -26.71 48.28 -42.52
N VAL A 11 -26.64 48.59 -41.22
CA VAL A 11 -26.08 49.85 -40.72
C VAL A 11 -24.63 49.59 -40.32
N VAL A 12 -23.70 50.13 -41.11
CA VAL A 12 -22.27 50.17 -40.78
C VAL A 12 -22.05 51.33 -39.82
N TRP A 13 -21.81 51.02 -38.54
CA TRP A 13 -21.41 52.01 -37.54
C TRP A 13 -19.89 51.96 -37.37
N ASN A 14 -19.19 52.96 -37.93
CA ASN A 14 -17.79 53.23 -37.63
C ASN A 14 -17.72 54.05 -36.33
N GLY A 15 -17.44 53.38 -35.21
CA GLY A 15 -17.17 54.00 -33.92
C GLY A 15 -15.82 53.53 -33.38
N SER A 16 -14.77 54.33 -33.58
CA SER A 16 -13.46 54.14 -32.96
C SER A 16 -13.54 54.40 -31.46
N ALA A 17 -13.79 53.36 -30.67
CA ALA A 17 -13.59 53.38 -29.24
C ALA A 17 -12.16 52.92 -28.93
N SER A 18 -11.33 53.84 -28.44
CA SER A 18 -10.00 53.55 -27.89
C SER A 18 -10.16 52.69 -26.62
N LEU A 19 -9.99 51.39 -26.77
CA LEU A 19 -9.86 50.44 -25.66
C LEU A 19 -8.46 50.61 -25.06
N CYS A 20 -8.36 51.39 -23.98
CA CYS A 20 -7.23 51.29 -23.06
C CYS A 20 -7.19 49.86 -22.52
N ALA A 21 -6.22 49.08 -22.99
CA ALA A 21 -5.91 47.75 -22.48
C ALA A 21 -5.49 47.87 -21.01
N LEU A 22 -6.43 47.61 -20.09
CA LEU A 22 -6.12 47.24 -18.71
C LEU A 22 -5.24 45.99 -18.80
N HIS A 23 -3.93 46.20 -18.61
CA HIS A 23 -2.98 45.11 -18.43
C HIS A 23 -3.44 44.31 -17.20
N ALA A 24 -4.00 43.13 -17.43
CA ALA A 24 -4.23 42.16 -16.37
C ALA A 24 -2.86 41.87 -15.75
N ALA A 25 -2.69 42.25 -14.48
CA ALA A 25 -1.49 41.91 -13.72
C ALA A 25 -1.26 40.40 -13.80
N GLU A 26 -0.05 40.00 -14.22
CA GLU A 26 0.32 38.59 -14.23
C GLU A 26 0.10 38.00 -12.84
N PRO A 27 -0.57 36.84 -12.72
CA PRO A 27 -0.79 36.22 -11.43
C PRO A 27 0.57 35.90 -10.80
N VAL A 28 0.85 36.55 -9.67
CA VAL A 28 2.06 36.30 -8.87
C VAL A 28 2.18 34.80 -8.64
N ALA A 29 3.23 34.20 -9.20
CA ALA A 29 3.49 32.78 -9.09
C ALA A 29 3.53 32.39 -7.61
N LYS A 30 2.60 31.52 -7.18
CA LYS A 30 2.61 31.01 -5.82
C LYS A 30 3.94 30.30 -5.57
N PRO A 31 4.63 30.57 -4.46
CA PRO A 31 5.89 29.90 -4.15
C PRO A 31 5.68 28.39 -4.15
N ALA A 32 6.61 27.67 -4.80
CA ALA A 32 6.56 26.22 -4.87
C ALA A 32 6.52 25.64 -3.46
N LYS A 33 5.59 24.71 -3.21
CA LYS A 33 5.55 24.00 -1.93
C LYS A 33 6.85 23.22 -1.74
N PRO A 34 7.44 23.19 -0.53
CA PRO A 34 8.63 22.39 -0.26
C PRO A 34 8.36 20.92 -0.58
N VAL A 35 9.26 20.29 -1.34
CA VAL A 35 9.21 18.85 -1.63
C VAL A 35 9.47 18.10 -0.33
N LEU A 36 8.52 17.28 0.09
CA LEU A 36 8.68 16.45 1.28
C LEU A 36 9.73 15.38 1.01
N ARG A 37 10.67 15.19 1.94
CA ARG A 37 11.65 14.10 1.88
C ARG A 37 11.47 13.19 3.07
N ILE A 38 11.71 11.91 2.87
CA ILE A 38 11.73 10.94 3.95
C ILE A 38 12.85 11.34 4.92
N THR A 39 12.48 11.46 6.19
CA THR A 39 13.43 11.66 7.29
C THR A 39 13.32 10.44 8.21
N PRO A 40 14.40 9.65 8.38
CA PRO A 40 14.41 8.52 9.30
C PRO A 40 13.94 8.92 10.69
N GLY A 41 13.10 8.09 11.31
CA GLY A 41 12.51 8.40 12.62
C GLY A 41 11.25 9.26 12.58
N GLN A 42 10.79 9.66 11.40
CA GLN A 42 9.51 10.33 11.18
C GLN A 42 8.66 9.52 10.18
N VAL A 43 7.34 9.48 10.41
CA VAL A 43 6.41 8.87 9.46
C VAL A 43 6.05 9.92 8.41
N ILE A 44 6.83 9.97 7.33
CA ILE A 44 6.62 10.89 6.20
C ILE A 44 6.58 10.06 4.92
N VAL A 45 5.48 10.13 4.17
CA VAL A 45 5.35 9.49 2.85
C VAL A 45 5.15 10.59 1.81
N PRO A 46 6.21 11.03 1.10
CA PRO A 46 6.08 12.03 0.04
C PRO A 46 5.16 11.52 -1.07
N THR A 47 4.09 12.22 -1.39
CA THR A 47 3.15 11.78 -2.44
C THR A 47 3.42 12.37 -3.82
N ASP A 48 4.29 13.38 -3.88
CA ASP A 48 4.71 14.12 -5.07
C ASP A 48 5.86 13.44 -5.82
N ALA A 49 6.74 12.71 -5.14
CA ALA A 49 7.86 11.98 -5.74
C ALA A 49 7.90 10.51 -5.27
N MET A 50 7.32 9.61 -6.08
CA MET A 50 7.34 8.16 -5.84
C MET A 50 7.39 7.37 -7.16
N ARG A 51 8.00 6.17 -7.13
CA ARG A 51 7.84 5.17 -8.19
C ARG A 51 6.92 4.05 -7.72
N ARG A 52 6.03 3.57 -8.59
CA ARG A 52 5.12 2.45 -8.30
C ARG A 52 5.27 1.26 -9.26
N PRO A 53 6.47 0.64 -9.36
CA PRO A 53 6.66 -0.48 -10.27
C PRO A 53 5.94 -1.73 -9.77
N TRP A 54 5.44 -2.51 -10.71
CA TRP A 54 5.15 -3.92 -10.49
C TRP A 54 6.41 -4.74 -10.67
N GLY A 55 6.52 -5.83 -9.94
CA GLY A 55 7.59 -6.79 -10.15
C GLY A 55 7.46 -8.05 -9.33
N GLU A 56 8.34 -8.98 -9.63
CA GLU A 56 8.49 -10.26 -8.97
C GLU A 56 9.54 -10.18 -7.87
N LEU A 57 9.17 -10.57 -6.65
CA LEU A 57 10.11 -10.60 -5.54
C LEU A 57 11.16 -11.71 -5.72
N ILE A 58 12.45 -11.38 -5.78
CA ILE A 58 13.52 -12.36 -6.02
C ILE A 58 14.19 -12.79 -4.73
N CYS A 59 14.39 -11.86 -3.79
CA CYS A 59 14.98 -12.19 -2.50
C CYS A 59 14.48 -11.23 -1.41
N ILE A 60 14.56 -11.73 -0.18
CA ILE A 60 14.22 -11.04 1.04
C ILE A 60 15.30 -11.37 2.07
N ASP A 61 15.76 -10.36 2.79
CA ASP A 61 16.49 -10.51 4.04
C ASP A 61 15.65 -9.86 5.15
N LEU A 62 15.16 -10.70 6.06
CA LEU A 62 14.28 -10.26 7.16
C LEU A 62 15.05 -9.51 8.26
N ALA A 63 16.34 -9.80 8.44
CA ALA A 63 17.15 -9.18 9.49
C ALA A 63 17.49 -7.73 9.11
N THR A 64 17.89 -7.51 7.85
CA THR A 64 18.16 -6.16 7.35
C THR A 64 16.92 -5.47 6.79
N ARG A 65 15.79 -6.20 6.68
CA ARG A 65 14.57 -5.78 5.99
C ARG A 65 14.86 -5.22 4.59
N THR A 66 15.70 -5.92 3.84
CA THR A 66 16.04 -5.58 2.46
C THR A 66 15.57 -6.67 1.51
N GLY A 67 15.61 -6.38 0.21
CA GLY A 67 15.31 -7.37 -0.80
C GLY A 67 15.57 -6.85 -2.20
N LYS A 68 15.25 -7.70 -3.18
CA LYS A 68 15.31 -7.36 -4.60
C LYS A 68 14.06 -7.85 -5.31
N PHE A 69 13.62 -7.10 -6.31
CA PHE A 69 12.57 -7.55 -7.22
C PHE A 69 12.97 -7.32 -8.67
N ARG A 70 12.42 -8.16 -9.57
CA ARG A 70 12.54 -8.02 -11.01
C ARG A 70 11.36 -7.24 -11.52
N ARG A 71 11.61 -6.06 -12.08
CA ARG A 71 10.58 -5.17 -12.60
C ARG A 71 9.89 -5.77 -13.82
N ASP A 72 8.57 -5.71 -13.81
CA ASP A 72 7.75 -6.14 -14.94
C ASP A 72 8.04 -5.29 -16.18
N GLY A 73 8.17 -5.96 -17.34
CA GLY A 73 8.33 -5.33 -18.65
C GLY A 73 9.76 -4.90 -19.00
N THR A 74 10.62 -4.66 -18.02
CA THR A 74 12.04 -4.28 -18.26
C THR A 74 13.04 -5.32 -17.80
N ASN A 75 12.63 -6.27 -16.95
CA ASN A 75 13.52 -7.23 -16.28
C ASN A 75 14.62 -6.58 -15.42
N GLU A 76 14.52 -5.27 -15.16
CA GLU A 76 15.44 -4.53 -14.30
C GLU A 76 15.37 -5.09 -12.88
N ILE A 77 16.52 -5.42 -12.29
CA ILE A 77 16.59 -5.85 -10.89
C ILE A 77 16.75 -4.62 -10.01
N MET A 78 15.76 -4.37 -9.17
CA MET A 78 15.74 -3.25 -8.25
C MET A 78 15.93 -3.74 -6.81
N SER A 79 16.80 -3.08 -6.06
CA SER A 79 16.97 -3.30 -4.62
C SER A 79 15.98 -2.43 -3.85
N PHE A 80 15.59 -2.89 -2.66
CA PHE A 80 14.82 -2.08 -1.73
C PHE A 80 15.23 -2.29 -0.28
N THR A 81 14.93 -1.28 0.55
CA THR A 81 15.00 -1.31 2.01
C THR A 81 13.64 -0.92 2.56
N VAL A 82 13.03 -1.80 3.35
CA VAL A 82 11.72 -1.55 3.97
C VAL A 82 11.88 -0.59 5.13
N LEU A 83 11.25 0.58 5.03
CA LEU A 83 11.27 1.53 6.14
C LEU A 83 10.45 1.00 7.33
N PRO A 84 10.82 1.33 8.57
CA PRO A 84 10.12 0.83 9.76
C PRO A 84 8.62 1.13 9.79
N TYR A 85 8.14 2.17 9.13
CA TYR A 85 6.70 2.52 9.06
C TYR A 85 6.03 2.13 7.74
N ALA A 86 6.74 1.40 6.86
CA ALA A 86 6.20 0.99 5.57
C ALA A 86 4.90 0.20 5.76
N GLU A 87 3.96 0.40 4.83
CA GLU A 87 2.72 -0.35 4.76
C GLU A 87 2.94 -1.64 3.97
N LEU A 88 2.82 -2.78 4.65
CA LEU A 88 2.96 -4.10 4.05
C LEU A 88 1.58 -4.73 3.99
N LEU A 89 1.04 -4.87 2.77
CA LEU A 89 -0.32 -5.32 2.53
C LEU A 89 -0.32 -6.69 1.83
N HIS A 90 -0.70 -7.72 2.57
CA HIS A 90 -0.74 -9.11 2.11
C HIS A 90 -2.15 -9.68 2.34
N HIS A 91 -2.65 -10.53 1.44
CA HIS A 91 -3.97 -11.18 1.51
C HIS A 91 -5.15 -10.29 1.97
N GLY A 92 -5.25 -9.06 1.49
CA GLY A 92 -6.34 -8.14 1.84
C GLY A 92 -6.25 -7.51 3.25
N ALA A 93 -5.15 -7.68 3.98
CA ALA A 93 -4.93 -7.10 5.30
C ALA A 93 -3.49 -6.58 5.49
N PHE A 94 -3.17 -6.05 6.67
CA PHE A 94 -1.78 -5.78 7.04
C PHE A 94 -1.01 -7.08 7.23
N GLY A 95 0.26 -7.06 6.83
CA GLY A 95 1.19 -8.16 7.00
C GLY A 95 2.57 -7.64 7.40
N ASP A 96 3.56 -8.51 7.33
CA ASP A 96 4.97 -8.19 7.47
C ASP A 96 5.74 -8.77 6.27
N LEU A 97 7.02 -8.45 6.14
CA LEU A 97 7.84 -8.82 4.99
C LEU A 97 7.93 -10.34 4.84
N GLN A 98 7.91 -11.07 5.96
CA GLN A 98 7.89 -12.54 5.99
C GLN A 98 6.62 -13.18 5.41
N ASP A 99 5.54 -12.41 5.24
CA ASP A 99 4.29 -12.92 4.68
C ASP A 99 4.35 -13.00 3.14
N PHE A 100 5.30 -12.30 2.52
CA PHE A 100 5.52 -12.34 1.07
C PHE A 100 6.43 -13.51 0.70
N ARG A 101 6.10 -14.17 -0.41
CA ARG A 101 6.89 -15.30 -0.93
C ARG A 101 7.87 -14.83 -2.02
N VAL A 102 9.07 -15.40 -2.06
CA VAL A 102 9.95 -15.25 -3.24
C VAL A 102 9.25 -15.84 -4.48
N GLY A 103 9.27 -15.10 -5.56
CA GLY A 103 8.46 -15.27 -6.76
C GLY A 103 7.21 -14.39 -6.77
N GLU A 104 6.76 -13.84 -5.64
CA GLU A 104 5.46 -13.17 -5.59
C GLU A 104 5.47 -11.90 -6.43
N ARG A 105 4.43 -11.73 -7.25
CA ARG A 105 4.17 -10.47 -7.94
C ARG A 105 3.53 -9.48 -6.98
N ALA A 106 4.17 -8.33 -6.80
CA ALA A 106 3.69 -7.25 -5.95
C ALA A 106 3.90 -5.88 -6.62
N ILE A 107 3.18 -4.89 -6.11
CA ILE A 107 3.44 -3.49 -6.43
C ILE A 107 4.25 -2.87 -5.29
N PHE A 108 5.30 -2.16 -5.65
CA PHE A 108 6.24 -1.51 -4.72
C PHE A 108 6.05 -0.01 -4.79
N ARG A 109 6.16 0.72 -3.68
CA ARG A 109 6.28 2.18 -3.68
C ARG A 109 7.66 2.57 -3.18
N LEU A 110 8.46 3.09 -4.09
CA LEU A 110 9.85 3.44 -3.85
C LEU A 110 10.03 4.95 -3.82
N HIS A 111 10.96 5.37 -2.98
CA HIS A 111 11.46 6.73 -2.87
C HIS A 111 12.98 6.73 -2.92
N GLU A 112 13.54 7.89 -3.26
CA GLU A 112 14.98 8.11 -3.25
C GLU A 112 15.51 8.12 -1.82
N ASN A 113 16.65 7.44 -1.61
CA ASN A 113 17.44 7.58 -0.40
C ASN A 113 18.28 8.87 -0.43
N ALA A 114 19.10 9.07 0.60
CA ALA A 114 20.01 10.23 0.67
C ALA A 114 21.02 10.32 -0.49
N ALA A 115 21.32 9.20 -1.17
CA ALA A 115 22.20 9.14 -2.33
C ALA A 115 21.45 9.32 -3.68
N GLY A 116 20.12 9.54 -3.66
CA GLY A 116 19.31 9.68 -4.87
C GLY A 116 18.86 8.34 -5.49
N GLU A 117 19.06 7.22 -4.80
CA GLU A 117 18.72 5.89 -5.30
C GLU A 117 17.30 5.49 -4.88
N TRP A 118 16.51 4.97 -5.83
CA TRP A 118 15.13 4.52 -5.61
C TRP A 118 15.06 3.19 -4.85
N THR A 119 15.40 3.20 -3.57
CA THR A 119 15.49 1.98 -2.73
C THR A 119 14.59 2.02 -1.49
N TRP A 120 14.20 3.20 -1.01
CA TRP A 120 13.37 3.29 0.20
C TRP A 120 11.93 2.87 -0.09
N LEU A 121 11.54 1.72 0.45
CA LEU A 121 10.20 1.16 0.31
C LEU A 121 9.31 1.65 1.44
N THR A 122 8.25 2.37 1.08
CA THR A 122 7.20 2.83 2.01
C THR A 122 5.92 2.02 1.90
N TYR A 123 5.77 1.22 0.85
CA TYR A 123 4.58 0.41 0.61
C TYR A 123 4.90 -0.78 -0.29
N ILE A 124 4.44 -1.97 0.09
CA ILE A 124 4.40 -3.15 -0.77
C ILE A 124 3.03 -3.79 -0.62
N GLN A 125 2.43 -4.14 -1.75
CA GLN A 125 1.09 -4.69 -1.78
C GLN A 125 1.04 -5.89 -2.72
N SER A 126 0.53 -7.02 -2.22
CA SER A 126 0.27 -8.20 -3.04
C SER A 126 -0.75 -7.89 -4.13
N GLU A 127 -0.68 -8.62 -5.25
CA GLU A 127 -1.65 -8.47 -6.33
C GLU A 127 -3.11 -8.60 -5.85
N LEU A 128 -3.37 -9.55 -4.95
CA LEU A 128 -4.69 -9.77 -4.38
C LEU A 128 -5.20 -8.54 -3.60
N ASN A 129 -4.34 -7.92 -2.78
CA ASN A 129 -4.70 -6.67 -2.09
C ASN A 129 -4.97 -5.55 -3.08
N PHE A 130 -4.19 -5.44 -4.15
CA PHE A 130 -4.37 -4.41 -5.17
C PHE A 130 -5.72 -4.56 -5.85
N LEU A 131 -6.02 -5.76 -6.36
CA LEU A 131 -7.29 -6.06 -7.02
C LEU A 131 -8.48 -5.80 -6.09
N ASN A 132 -8.40 -6.25 -4.85
CA ASN A 132 -9.47 -6.00 -3.87
C ASN A 132 -9.63 -4.50 -3.55
N GLY A 133 -8.54 -3.81 -3.22
CA GLY A 133 -8.56 -2.40 -2.83
C GLY A 133 -9.04 -1.46 -3.95
N HIS A 134 -8.77 -1.82 -5.21
CA HIS A 134 -9.22 -1.07 -6.37
C HIS A 134 -10.55 -1.56 -6.96
N ARG A 135 -11.18 -2.58 -6.35
CA ARG A 135 -12.40 -3.25 -6.86
C ARG A 135 -12.24 -3.72 -8.31
N GLU A 136 -11.04 -4.22 -8.61
CA GLU A 136 -10.65 -4.77 -9.90
C GLU A 136 -10.67 -6.30 -9.92
N TYR A 137 -10.83 -6.83 -11.13
CA TYR A 137 -10.93 -8.26 -11.42
C TYR A 137 -10.22 -8.56 -12.73
N TYR A 138 -9.86 -9.83 -12.90
CA TYR A 138 -9.47 -10.40 -14.18
C TYR A 138 -10.72 -11.01 -14.82
N TYR A 139 -11.23 -10.35 -15.84
CA TYR A 139 -12.35 -10.85 -16.62
C TYR A 139 -11.84 -11.87 -17.62
N VAL A 140 -12.32 -13.10 -17.53
CA VAL A 140 -11.94 -14.18 -18.42
C VAL A 140 -12.49 -13.88 -19.82
N ASP A 141 -11.60 -13.59 -20.76
CA ASP A 141 -11.97 -13.32 -22.15
C ASP A 141 -11.92 -14.60 -22.99
N ARG A 142 -10.91 -15.46 -22.75
CA ARG A 142 -10.76 -16.75 -23.45
C ARG A 142 -10.01 -17.76 -22.57
N ILE A 143 -10.32 -19.04 -22.75
CA ILE A 143 -9.66 -20.16 -22.07
C ILE A 143 -9.02 -21.09 -23.11
N ASP A 144 -7.73 -21.39 -22.94
CA ASP A 144 -7.01 -22.46 -23.62
C ASP A 144 -6.70 -23.55 -22.59
N ALA A 145 -7.61 -24.52 -22.47
CA ALA A 145 -7.54 -25.55 -21.42
C ALA A 145 -6.39 -26.54 -21.62
N GLU A 146 -6.01 -26.81 -22.87
CA GLU A 146 -4.88 -27.70 -23.19
C GLU A 146 -3.56 -27.11 -22.71
N LYS A 147 -3.42 -25.77 -22.79
CA LYS A 147 -2.23 -25.06 -22.31
C LYS A 147 -2.34 -24.53 -20.88
N GLY A 148 -3.47 -24.75 -20.20
CA GLY A 148 -3.72 -24.17 -18.88
C GLY A 148 -3.62 -22.64 -18.86
N ARG A 149 -4.08 -21.96 -19.92
CA ARG A 149 -3.92 -20.52 -20.12
C ARG A 149 -5.24 -19.80 -20.22
N ILE A 150 -5.33 -18.65 -19.56
CA ILE A 150 -6.49 -17.76 -19.56
C ILE A 150 -6.06 -16.42 -20.14
N GLU A 151 -6.75 -15.96 -21.18
CA GLU A 151 -6.68 -14.56 -21.62
C GLU A 151 -7.68 -13.74 -20.81
N PHE A 152 -7.26 -12.57 -20.33
CA PHE A 152 -8.12 -11.74 -19.50
C PHE A 152 -7.92 -10.24 -19.71
N THR A 153 -8.94 -9.50 -19.29
CA THR A 153 -8.96 -8.06 -19.18
C THR A 153 -8.96 -7.67 -17.70
N GLN A 154 -8.03 -6.81 -17.28
CA GLN A 154 -8.06 -6.25 -15.93
C GLN A 154 -8.90 -4.97 -15.91
N ALA A 155 -9.99 -4.98 -15.15
CA ALA A 155 -10.91 -3.84 -15.08
C ALA A 155 -11.63 -3.80 -13.72
N ASN A 156 -12.27 -2.67 -13.42
CA ASN A 156 -13.17 -2.57 -12.27
C ASN A 156 -14.47 -3.36 -12.47
N PHE A 157 -15.32 -3.45 -11.44
CA PHE A 157 -16.52 -4.31 -11.40
C PHE A 157 -17.51 -4.11 -12.57
N ASP A 158 -17.68 -2.88 -13.05
CA ASP A 158 -18.62 -2.54 -14.13
C ASP A 158 -17.91 -2.29 -15.47
N LYS A 159 -16.59 -2.54 -15.52
CA LYS A 159 -15.71 -2.23 -16.66
C LYS A 159 -15.75 -0.76 -17.10
N SER A 160 -16.23 0.17 -16.28
CA SER A 160 -16.14 1.62 -16.56
C SER A 160 -14.70 2.12 -16.58
N PHE A 161 -13.79 1.37 -15.94
CA PHE A 161 -12.35 1.57 -16.02
C PHE A 161 -11.66 0.25 -16.39
N VAL A 162 -11.03 0.25 -17.57
CA VAL A 162 -10.16 -0.84 -18.04
C VAL A 162 -8.73 -0.44 -17.79
N ARG A 163 -8.03 -1.21 -16.96
CA ARG A 163 -6.61 -0.98 -16.69
C ARG A 163 -5.76 -1.47 -17.87
N GLU A 164 -6.04 -2.68 -18.33
CA GLU A 164 -5.23 -3.33 -19.36
C GLU A 164 -5.96 -4.53 -19.98
N GLN A 165 -5.71 -4.78 -21.26
CA GLN A 165 -6.25 -5.90 -22.04
C GLN A 165 -5.13 -6.73 -22.68
N GLY A 166 -5.50 -7.91 -23.20
CA GLY A 166 -4.56 -8.83 -23.83
C GLY A 166 -3.53 -9.38 -22.85
N LEU A 167 -3.96 -9.59 -21.60
CA LEU A 167 -3.15 -10.19 -20.55
C LEU A 167 -3.38 -11.69 -20.50
N PHE A 168 -2.39 -12.42 -20.02
CA PHE A 168 -2.46 -13.87 -19.92
C PHE A 168 -2.10 -14.35 -18.51
N LEU A 169 -2.94 -15.21 -17.98
CA LEU A 169 -2.72 -15.97 -16.77
C LEU A 169 -2.44 -17.41 -17.18
N GLU A 170 -1.19 -17.82 -17.06
CA GLU A 170 -0.79 -19.21 -17.19
C GLU A 170 -0.96 -19.91 -15.84
N THR A 171 -1.18 -21.22 -15.89
CA THR A 171 -1.34 -22.05 -14.71
C THR A 171 -0.46 -23.29 -14.84
N ASP A 172 -0.01 -23.80 -13.71
CA ASP A 172 0.83 -24.98 -13.63
C ASP A 172 0.35 -25.93 -12.53
N LYS A 173 1.13 -26.97 -12.25
CA LYS A 173 0.82 -27.96 -11.22
C LYS A 173 0.76 -27.39 -9.79
N ASP A 174 1.35 -26.21 -9.57
CA ASP A 174 1.42 -25.54 -8.29
C ASP A 174 0.34 -24.45 -8.16
N THR A 175 -0.40 -24.14 -9.24
CA THR A 175 -1.58 -23.27 -9.20
C THR A 175 -2.72 -23.91 -8.41
N ARG A 176 -3.23 -23.18 -7.42
CA ARG A 176 -4.40 -23.56 -6.63
C ARG A 176 -5.61 -22.69 -6.99
N TYR A 177 -6.79 -23.29 -6.93
CA TYR A 177 -8.05 -22.63 -7.27
C TYR A 177 -8.99 -22.68 -6.07
N TRP A 178 -9.81 -21.64 -5.92
CA TRP A 178 -10.73 -21.50 -4.79
C TRP A 178 -12.10 -21.03 -5.25
N LYS A 179 -13.13 -21.73 -4.76
CA LYS A 179 -14.54 -21.39 -4.94
C LYS A 179 -15.30 -21.69 -3.65
N ALA A 180 -16.12 -20.76 -3.18
CA ALA A 180 -16.84 -20.82 -1.91
C ALA A 180 -15.92 -21.21 -0.73
N GLY A 181 -14.71 -20.65 -0.68
CA GLY A 181 -13.72 -20.91 0.37
C GLY A 181 -13.12 -22.33 0.38
N ARG A 182 -13.35 -23.13 -0.67
CA ARG A 182 -12.89 -24.51 -0.81
C ARG A 182 -12.00 -24.70 -2.05
N PRO A 183 -11.13 -25.73 -2.04
CA PRO A 183 -10.38 -26.08 -3.24
C PRO A 183 -11.29 -26.31 -4.44
N ALA A 184 -10.90 -25.73 -5.58
CA ALA A 184 -11.57 -25.83 -6.88
C ALA A 184 -10.56 -26.35 -7.93
N LYS A 185 -10.97 -26.34 -9.20
CA LYS A 185 -10.12 -26.77 -10.33
C LYS A 185 -10.20 -25.78 -11.48
N PHE A 186 -9.21 -25.82 -12.38
CA PHE A 186 -9.18 -25.00 -13.59
C PHE A 186 -10.46 -25.12 -14.43
N SER A 187 -11.05 -26.32 -14.52
CA SER A 187 -12.29 -26.57 -15.28
C SER A 187 -13.55 -25.97 -14.65
N ASP A 188 -13.47 -25.36 -13.47
CA ASP A 188 -14.57 -24.61 -12.88
C ASP A 188 -14.63 -23.14 -13.36
N ILE A 189 -13.65 -22.70 -14.14
CA ILE A 189 -13.54 -21.35 -14.71
C ILE A 189 -14.28 -21.30 -16.06
N ALA A 190 -15.09 -20.27 -16.26
CA ALA A 190 -15.80 -19.98 -17.49
C ALA A 190 -15.42 -18.63 -18.09
N VAL A 191 -15.60 -18.48 -19.40
CA VAL A 191 -15.54 -17.17 -20.06
C VAL A 191 -16.58 -16.24 -19.45
N GLY A 192 -16.17 -15.01 -19.15
CA GLY A 192 -16.99 -14.03 -18.44
C GLY A 192 -16.82 -14.02 -16.93
N ASP A 193 -16.16 -15.03 -16.34
CA ASP A 193 -15.87 -15.05 -14.91
C ASP A 193 -15.01 -13.85 -14.49
N LYS A 194 -15.17 -13.46 -13.23
CA LYS A 194 -14.38 -12.42 -12.57
C LYS A 194 -13.45 -13.09 -11.56
N LEU A 195 -12.19 -13.18 -11.93
CA LEU A 195 -11.18 -13.80 -11.08
C LEU A 195 -10.44 -12.74 -10.28
N ARG A 196 -9.93 -13.15 -9.12
CA ARG A 196 -8.81 -12.47 -8.45
C ARG A 196 -7.68 -13.46 -8.29
N THR A 197 -6.45 -12.95 -8.28
CA THR A 197 -5.28 -13.82 -8.30
C THR A 197 -4.21 -13.38 -7.32
N LYS A 198 -3.41 -14.36 -6.90
CA LYS A 198 -2.00 -14.15 -6.59
C LYS A 198 -1.19 -14.79 -7.70
N THR A 199 -0.31 -14.02 -8.30
CA THR A 199 0.59 -14.52 -9.34
C THR A 199 2.03 -14.43 -8.90
N HIS A 200 2.87 -15.24 -9.54
CA HIS A 200 4.28 -14.94 -9.62
C HIS A 200 4.62 -14.26 -10.93
N GLY A 201 5.59 -13.36 -10.86
CA GLY A 201 6.07 -12.65 -12.04
C GLY A 201 6.98 -13.56 -12.87
N ILE A 202 7.05 -13.26 -14.17
CA ILE A 202 8.03 -13.84 -15.09
C ILE A 202 8.78 -12.76 -15.88
N GLY A 203 8.67 -11.49 -15.42
CA GLY A 203 9.31 -10.32 -16.05
C GLY A 203 8.70 -9.85 -17.38
N SER A 204 7.82 -10.64 -18.02
CA SER A 204 7.29 -10.35 -19.37
C SER A 204 6.16 -9.32 -19.42
N GLY A 205 5.67 -8.83 -18.28
CA GLY A 205 4.66 -7.76 -18.14
C GLY A 205 3.22 -8.15 -18.56
N LYS A 206 3.07 -8.94 -19.63
CA LYS A 206 1.79 -9.39 -20.20
C LYS A 206 1.36 -10.78 -19.74
N VAL A 207 2.31 -11.62 -19.35
CA VAL A 207 2.04 -12.98 -18.87
C VAL A 207 2.37 -13.05 -17.38
N ARG A 208 1.47 -13.70 -16.65
CA ARG A 208 1.56 -13.95 -15.20
C ARG A 208 1.29 -15.44 -14.99
N VAL A 209 1.85 -16.03 -13.95
CA VAL A 209 1.56 -17.43 -13.61
C VAL A 209 0.85 -17.48 -12.26
N GLY A 210 -0.28 -18.18 -12.20
CA GLY A 210 -1.12 -18.23 -11.01
C GLY A 210 -0.51 -19.09 -9.90
N TRP A 211 -0.45 -18.54 -8.68
CA TRP A 211 -0.34 -19.35 -7.47
C TRP A 211 -1.69 -19.64 -6.85
N GLU A 212 -2.52 -18.61 -6.74
CA GLU A 212 -3.88 -18.72 -6.22
C GLU A 212 -4.84 -18.04 -7.19
N VAL A 213 -5.91 -18.72 -7.57
CA VAL A 213 -6.98 -18.18 -8.40
C VAL A 213 -8.28 -18.28 -7.62
N PHE A 214 -8.88 -17.14 -7.30
CA PHE A 214 -10.14 -17.01 -6.57
C PHE A 214 -11.26 -16.76 -7.57
N LEU A 215 -12.23 -17.67 -7.61
CA LEU A 215 -13.37 -17.61 -8.54
C LEU A 215 -14.53 -16.78 -7.97
N ASP A 216 -14.46 -16.40 -6.70
CA ASP A 216 -15.49 -15.60 -6.02
C ASP A 216 -14.92 -14.79 -4.84
N ASP A 217 -15.74 -13.85 -4.37
CA ASP A 217 -15.40 -12.99 -3.24
C ASP A 217 -15.42 -13.74 -1.90
N GLU A 218 -16.23 -14.80 -1.77
CA GLU A 218 -16.29 -15.62 -0.55
C GLU A 218 -14.92 -16.26 -0.25
N SER A 219 -14.27 -16.79 -1.28
CA SER A 219 -12.93 -17.36 -1.18
C SER A 219 -11.90 -16.31 -0.76
N LEU A 220 -11.98 -15.10 -1.31
CA LEU A 220 -11.12 -14.00 -0.87
C LEU A 220 -11.34 -13.65 0.60
N LEU A 221 -12.59 -13.52 1.04
CA LEU A 221 -12.93 -13.14 2.42
C LEU A 221 -12.36 -14.13 3.43
N LYS A 222 -12.35 -15.43 3.11
CA LYS A 222 -11.71 -16.45 3.94
C LYS A 222 -10.22 -16.17 4.14
N PHE A 223 -9.47 -15.99 3.04
CA PHE A 223 -8.02 -15.71 3.11
C PHE A 223 -7.72 -14.38 3.80
N GLN A 224 -8.57 -13.38 3.59
CA GLN A 224 -8.46 -12.11 4.31
C GLN A 224 -8.66 -12.29 5.81
N ALA A 225 -9.63 -13.10 6.24
CA ALA A 225 -9.84 -13.41 7.64
C ALA A 225 -8.63 -14.16 8.25
N GLU A 226 -8.06 -15.12 7.52
CA GLU A 226 -6.86 -15.84 7.93
C GLU A 226 -5.67 -14.90 8.13
N GLN A 227 -5.40 -14.00 7.17
CA GLN A 227 -4.32 -13.03 7.31
C GLN A 227 -4.58 -12.01 8.44
N LYS A 228 -5.83 -11.56 8.63
CA LYS A 228 -6.20 -10.71 9.77
C LYS A 228 -5.90 -11.40 11.10
N ALA A 229 -6.18 -12.70 11.20
CA ALA A 229 -5.87 -13.49 12.40
C ALA A 229 -4.34 -13.58 12.62
N VAL A 230 -3.56 -13.84 11.57
CA VAL A 230 -2.08 -13.83 11.64
C VAL A 230 -1.56 -12.47 12.11
N HIS A 231 -2.06 -11.38 11.53
CA HIS A 231 -1.68 -10.02 11.90
C HIS A 231 -2.04 -9.71 13.36
N ALA A 232 -3.25 -10.04 13.80
CA ALA A 232 -3.70 -9.80 15.17
C ALA A 232 -2.87 -10.61 16.19
N ALA A 233 -2.57 -11.87 15.89
CA ALA A 233 -1.68 -12.69 16.71
C ALA A 233 -0.28 -12.08 16.81
N ARG A 234 0.26 -11.55 15.71
CA ARG A 234 1.55 -10.86 15.69
C ARG A 234 1.53 -9.58 16.51
N MET A 235 0.51 -8.74 16.39
CA MET A 235 0.39 -7.52 17.21
C MET A 235 0.31 -7.83 18.70
N THR A 236 -0.35 -8.93 19.06
CA THR A 236 -0.44 -9.41 20.45
C THR A 236 0.92 -9.91 20.95
N ALA A 237 1.63 -10.72 20.15
CA ALA A 237 2.90 -11.32 20.54
C ALA A 237 4.07 -10.32 20.53
N GLU A 238 4.16 -9.49 19.48
CA GLU A 238 5.31 -8.62 19.22
C GLU A 238 5.10 -7.16 19.64
N GLY A 239 3.86 -6.78 19.95
CA GLY A 239 3.50 -5.41 20.28
C GLY A 239 3.35 -4.52 19.05
N LEU A 240 2.66 -3.41 19.24
CA LEU A 240 2.42 -2.38 18.22
C LEU A 240 3.72 -1.67 17.90
N PRO A 241 4.16 -1.65 16.63
CA PRO A 241 5.37 -0.96 16.24
C PRO A 241 5.15 0.54 16.13
N GLY A 242 6.17 1.32 16.47
CA GLY A 242 6.13 2.77 16.34
C GLY A 242 7.51 3.40 16.37
N TYR A 243 7.56 4.72 16.13
CA TYR A 243 8.73 5.53 16.37
C TYR A 243 8.67 6.21 17.74
N VAL A 244 9.85 6.41 18.31
CA VAL A 244 10.06 7.27 19.47
C VAL A 244 10.12 8.72 19.00
N ASP A 245 9.08 9.48 19.29
CA ASP A 245 9.04 10.92 18.96
C ASP A 245 9.94 11.69 19.95
N LYS A 246 9.84 11.38 21.25
CA LYS A 246 10.56 12.08 22.32
C LYS A 246 10.63 11.23 23.60
N LEU A 247 11.68 11.40 24.38
CA LEU A 247 11.77 10.95 25.78
C LEU A 247 12.21 12.13 26.67
N ALA A 248 11.47 12.42 27.74
CA ALA A 248 11.86 13.38 28.78
C ALA A 248 11.20 13.00 30.10
N ASP A 249 11.92 13.03 31.23
CA ASP A 249 11.36 12.79 32.58
C ASP A 249 10.48 11.53 32.68
N ARG A 250 10.94 10.42 32.08
CA ARG A 250 10.22 9.14 31.95
C ARG A 250 8.92 9.20 31.14
N GLN A 251 8.63 10.33 30.51
CA GLN A 251 7.55 10.45 29.53
C GLN A 251 8.07 10.11 28.14
N LEU A 252 7.51 9.06 27.56
CA LEU A 252 7.83 8.55 26.24
C LEU A 252 6.69 8.87 25.28
N ALA A 253 6.96 9.71 24.29
CA ALA A 253 6.04 10.02 23.21
C ALA A 253 6.34 9.13 21.99
N LEU A 254 5.31 8.51 21.43
CA LEU A 254 5.40 7.55 20.33
C LEU A 254 4.44 7.89 19.20
N THR A 255 4.89 7.60 17.97
CA THR A 255 4.02 7.43 16.80
C THR A 255 3.89 5.95 16.46
N LEU A 256 2.76 5.34 16.75
CA LEU A 256 2.43 3.99 16.33
C LEU A 256 2.09 3.95 14.83
N PHE A 257 2.63 2.95 14.15
CA PHE A 257 2.47 2.77 12.71
C PHE A 257 1.05 2.31 12.36
N GLN A 258 0.67 2.56 11.11
CA GLN A 258 -0.68 2.30 10.61
C GLN A 258 -1.13 0.84 10.77
N GLU A 259 -0.20 -0.11 10.69
CA GLU A 259 -0.51 -1.54 10.90
C GLU A 259 -1.06 -1.81 12.32
N GLY A 260 -0.66 -1.05 13.34
CA GLY A 260 -1.18 -1.16 14.69
C GLY A 260 -2.44 -0.34 14.95
N GLY A 261 -3.00 0.31 13.93
CA GLY A 261 -4.04 1.35 14.09
C GLY A 261 -5.32 0.87 14.78
N GLU A 262 -5.77 -0.35 14.52
CA GLU A 262 -6.96 -0.93 15.17
C GLU A 262 -6.75 -1.14 16.68
N PHE A 263 -5.52 -1.49 17.08
CA PHE A 263 -5.13 -1.66 18.48
C PHE A 263 -4.85 -0.33 19.16
N ALA A 264 -4.21 0.60 18.46
CA ALA A 264 -3.93 1.95 18.98
C ALA A 264 -5.21 2.69 19.38
N ARG A 265 -6.32 2.48 18.66
CA ARG A 265 -7.65 3.02 19.00
C ARG A 265 -8.22 2.51 20.33
N GLN A 266 -7.70 1.39 20.85
CA GLN A 266 -8.17 0.78 22.09
C GLN A 266 -7.44 1.32 23.32
N LEU A 267 -6.32 2.03 23.13
CA LEU A 267 -5.55 2.61 24.22
C LEU A 267 -6.30 3.73 24.92
N LYS A 268 -6.30 3.73 26.25
CA LYS A 268 -6.96 4.73 27.09
C LYS A 268 -6.03 5.29 28.15
N ALA A 269 -6.22 6.56 28.53
CA ALA A 269 -5.48 7.15 29.65
C ALA A 269 -5.66 6.32 30.93
N GLY A 270 -4.58 6.16 31.70
CA GLY A 270 -4.51 5.32 32.90
C GLY A 270 -4.27 3.83 32.62
N GLN A 271 -4.39 3.36 31.37
CA GLN A 271 -4.16 1.97 31.02
C GLN A 271 -2.69 1.59 31.21
N LYS A 272 -2.45 0.41 31.81
CA LYS A 272 -1.12 -0.18 31.89
C LYS A 272 -0.76 -0.82 30.55
N VAL A 273 0.48 -0.68 30.14
CA VAL A 273 1.06 -1.29 28.94
C VAL A 273 2.48 -1.75 29.23
N ARG A 274 3.05 -2.54 28.32
CA ARG A 274 4.49 -2.80 28.31
C ARG A 274 5.11 -2.17 27.08
N VAL A 275 6.36 -1.74 27.17
CA VAL A 275 7.04 -1.02 26.09
C VAL A 275 8.52 -1.38 26.05
N ALA A 276 9.08 -1.51 24.85
CA ALA A 276 10.51 -1.82 24.65
C ALA A 276 11.07 -1.07 23.44
N PRO A 277 12.34 -0.61 23.47
CA PRO A 277 13.03 -0.20 22.26
C PRO A 277 13.20 -1.42 21.33
N ALA A 278 13.24 -1.16 20.03
CA ALA A 278 13.33 -2.17 19.00
C ALA A 278 14.37 -1.81 17.92
N GLY A 279 14.90 -2.84 17.27
CA GLY A 279 15.82 -2.73 16.15
C GLY A 279 15.12 -2.31 14.85
N LEU A 280 15.90 -2.17 13.78
CA LEU A 280 15.37 -1.91 12.44
C LEU A 280 14.51 -3.07 11.92
N ASP A 281 14.83 -4.30 12.32
CA ASP A 281 14.02 -5.51 12.14
C ASP A 281 12.69 -5.49 12.93
N ARG A 282 12.47 -4.42 13.71
CA ARG A 282 11.36 -4.20 14.62
C ARG A 282 11.32 -5.23 15.75
N LYS A 283 12.39 -5.96 16.05
CA LYS A 283 12.41 -6.87 17.21
C LYS A 283 12.85 -6.13 18.47
N PRO A 284 12.27 -6.44 19.64
CA PRO A 284 12.68 -5.80 20.89
C PRO A 284 14.16 -6.03 21.16
N THR A 285 14.92 -4.99 21.50
CA THR A 285 16.35 -5.09 21.82
C THR A 285 16.61 -5.33 23.31
N THR A 286 15.58 -5.15 24.14
CA THR A 286 15.62 -5.34 25.59
C THR A 286 14.28 -5.92 26.08
N ALA A 287 14.25 -6.38 27.33
CA ALA A 287 13.01 -6.82 27.96
C ALA A 287 12.01 -5.65 28.08
N PRO A 288 10.71 -5.86 27.81
CA PRO A 288 9.71 -4.80 27.94
C PRO A 288 9.57 -4.31 29.38
N VAL A 289 9.54 -2.99 29.56
CA VAL A 289 9.27 -2.33 30.84
C VAL A 289 7.80 -1.95 30.95
N ALA A 290 7.27 -1.90 32.16
CA ALA A 290 5.92 -1.41 32.41
C ALA A 290 5.81 0.10 32.18
N ALA A 291 4.66 0.53 31.68
CA ALA A 291 4.34 1.94 31.51
C ALA A 291 2.83 2.18 31.68
N THR A 292 2.46 3.44 31.89
CA THR A 292 1.06 3.88 31.97
C THR A 292 0.76 4.84 30.83
N VAL A 293 -0.33 4.63 30.11
CA VAL A 293 -0.79 5.56 29.06
C VAL A 293 -1.25 6.86 29.71
N LEU A 294 -0.60 7.96 29.35
CA LEU A 294 -1.03 9.31 29.72
C LEU A 294 -2.08 9.83 28.74
N GLU A 295 -1.79 9.70 27.44
CA GLU A 295 -2.65 10.16 26.36
C GLU A 295 -2.55 9.19 25.18
N ALA A 296 -3.65 8.93 24.51
CA ALA A 296 -3.67 8.23 23.24
C ALA A 296 -4.70 8.91 22.31
N LYS A 297 -4.28 9.21 21.07
CA LYS A 297 -5.15 9.77 20.04
C LYS A 297 -4.75 9.29 18.66
N MET A 298 -5.70 9.32 17.73
CA MET A 298 -5.41 9.07 16.31
C MET A 298 -5.08 10.38 15.60
N THR A 299 -4.11 10.34 14.69
CA THR A 299 -3.81 11.42 13.73
C THR A 299 -3.81 10.79 12.34
N GLY A 300 -4.94 10.94 11.62
CA GLY A 300 -5.21 10.10 10.45
C GLY A 300 -5.25 8.62 10.85
N ASN A 301 -4.38 7.81 10.24
CA ASN A 301 -4.25 6.38 10.52
C ASN A 301 -3.16 6.05 11.55
N LEU A 302 -2.42 7.04 12.05
CA LEU A 302 -1.33 6.83 13.00
C LEU A 302 -1.81 7.04 14.44
N GLY A 303 -1.32 6.22 15.37
CA GLY A 303 -1.59 6.39 16.80
C GLY A 303 -0.53 7.27 17.44
N LYS A 304 -0.91 8.39 18.05
CA LYS A 304 -0.04 9.21 18.90
C LYS A 304 -0.28 8.82 20.35
N VAL A 305 0.77 8.35 21.02
CA VAL A 305 0.68 7.83 22.39
C VAL A 305 1.75 8.47 23.25
N MET A 306 1.37 8.91 24.44
CA MET A 306 2.27 9.37 25.47
C MET A 306 2.19 8.43 26.66
N LEU A 307 3.34 7.94 27.12
CA LEU A 307 3.47 6.94 28.19
C LEU A 307 4.32 7.48 29.33
N THR A 308 4.02 7.11 30.57
CA THR A 308 4.94 7.23 31.71
C THR A 308 5.59 5.88 31.99
N LEU A 309 6.91 5.81 31.86
CA LEU A 309 7.69 4.61 32.14
C LEU A 309 7.80 4.34 33.64
N GLU A 310 7.69 3.07 34.05
CA GLU A 310 7.89 2.64 35.44
C GLU A 310 9.38 2.41 35.80
N ALA A 311 10.24 2.33 34.80
CA ALA A 311 11.70 2.30 34.94
C ALA A 311 12.34 3.52 34.25
N ASP A 312 13.63 3.71 34.47
CA ASP A 312 14.40 4.75 33.79
C ASP A 312 14.49 4.47 32.29
N GLY A 313 14.46 5.53 31.48
CA GLY A 313 14.40 5.48 30.02
C GLY A 313 15.73 5.12 29.34
N ALA A 314 16.55 4.25 29.93
CA ALA A 314 17.79 3.79 29.29
C ALA A 314 17.48 3.01 28.00
N GLY A 315 18.24 3.28 26.92
CA GLY A 315 18.11 2.58 25.63
C GLY A 315 17.07 3.15 24.67
N TRP A 316 16.32 4.20 25.06
CA TRP A 316 15.40 4.91 24.17
C TRP A 316 16.14 6.03 23.43
N THR A 317 15.87 6.18 22.14
CA THR A 317 16.48 7.25 21.33
C THR A 317 15.41 7.83 20.41
N ALA A 318 15.35 9.16 20.31
CA ALA A 318 14.44 9.83 19.38
C ALA A 318 14.71 9.36 17.94
N GLY A 319 13.65 9.04 17.20
CA GLY A 319 13.71 8.41 15.88
C GLY A 319 13.99 6.90 15.91
N GLY A 320 14.27 6.32 17.08
CA GLY A 320 14.36 4.87 17.27
C GLY A 320 13.01 4.17 17.15
N VAL A 321 13.03 2.85 16.93
CA VAL A 321 11.81 2.03 16.85
C VAL A 321 11.42 1.54 18.25
N ALA A 322 10.11 1.39 18.47
CA ALA A 322 9.51 0.94 19.70
C ALA A 322 8.50 -0.18 19.45
N ARG A 323 8.25 -0.99 20.48
CA ARG A 323 7.10 -1.91 20.56
C ARG A 323 6.27 -1.60 21.79
N VAL A 324 4.95 -1.59 21.64
CA VAL A 324 3.99 -1.37 22.74
C VAL A 324 3.03 -2.55 22.82
N TRP A 325 3.01 -3.25 23.95
CA TRP A 325 2.06 -4.33 24.19
C TRP A 325 0.90 -3.82 25.04
N ILE A 326 -0.30 -3.98 24.50
CA ILE A 326 -1.54 -3.78 25.24
C ILE A 326 -1.72 -4.98 26.17
N THR A 327 -1.69 -4.77 27.48
CA THR A 327 -2.10 -5.82 28.42
C THR A 327 -3.63 -5.98 28.37
N PRO A 328 -4.13 -7.22 28.37
CA PRO A 328 -5.57 -7.51 28.39
C PRO A 328 -6.34 -6.78 29.49
#